data_AF-A0A918RM98-F1
#
_entry.id   AF-A0A918RM98-F1
#
_cell.length_a   1.000
_cell.length_b   1.000
_cell.length_c   1.000
_cell.angle_alpha   90.00
_cell.angle_beta   90.00
_cell.angle_gamma   90.00
#
_symmetry.space_group_name_H-M   'P 1'
#
loop_
_entity.id
_entity.type
_entity.pdbx_description
1 polymer ?
#
loop_
_entity_poly.entity_id
_entity_poly.type
_entity_poly.pdbx_seq_one_letter_code
_entity_poly.pdbx_strand_id
1 'polypeptide(L)'
;MIQNAETKSDAHTVLSLDVVWTSEFATHRWIGKLPERQFPLGKMLKPVVETAKYRGGLYAVPASSDGGMLYHRTDLLKKAGVGEPPVTWAEPKAACAKVRKPPEAEGMSCYAGQFQKYEGLTVNSSEAVNSAGGTF
;
A
#
# COMPACT_ATOMS: atom_id res chain seq x y z
N MET A 1 18.54 7.57 -4.34
CA MET A 1 18.06 8.72 -3.54
C MET A 1 18.88 8.91 -2.26
N ILE A 2 19.01 7.89 -1.40
CA ILE A 2 19.81 7.98 -0.17
C ILE A 2 21.23 8.47 -0.43
N GLN A 3 21.96 7.85 -1.36
CA GLN A 3 23.32 8.28 -1.70
C GLN A 3 23.39 9.77 -2.10
N ASN A 4 22.47 10.26 -2.94
CA ASN A 4 22.42 11.68 -3.31
C ASN A 4 22.20 12.59 -2.09
N ALA A 5 21.36 12.14 -1.15
CA ALA A 5 21.06 12.87 0.07
C ALA A 5 22.25 12.87 1.05
N GLU A 6 22.96 11.74 1.18
CA GLU A 6 24.18 11.60 1.97
C GLU A 6 25.33 12.45 1.44
N THR A 7 25.51 12.49 0.12
CA THR A 7 26.53 13.34 -0.52
C THR A 7 26.12 14.80 -0.64
N LYS A 8 24.93 15.18 -0.14
CA LYS A 8 24.36 16.54 -0.26
C LYS A 8 24.39 17.07 -1.69
N SER A 9 24.05 16.21 -2.64
CA SER A 9 23.97 16.59 -4.06
C SER A 9 22.88 17.64 -4.27
N ASP A 10 23.15 18.61 -5.13
CA ASP A 10 22.23 19.65 -5.59
C ASP A 10 21.41 19.21 -6.84
N ALA A 11 21.55 17.96 -7.27
CA ALA A 11 20.91 17.46 -8.47
C ALA A 11 19.36 17.44 -8.40
N HIS A 12 18.78 17.49 -7.20
CA HIS A 12 17.33 17.42 -6.99
C HIS A 12 16.85 18.46 -5.97
N THR A 13 15.88 19.27 -6.37
CA THR A 13 15.19 20.22 -5.47
C THR A 13 13.90 19.63 -4.89
N VAL A 14 13.30 18.65 -5.58
CA VAL A 14 12.06 17.97 -5.18
C VAL A 14 12.26 16.47 -5.36
N LEU A 15 11.80 15.69 -4.39
CA LEU A 15 11.87 14.24 -4.40
C LEU A 15 10.45 13.66 -4.46
N SER A 16 10.24 12.67 -5.33
CA SER A 16 9.11 11.76 -5.19
C SER A 16 9.50 10.71 -4.14
N LEU A 17 8.80 10.74 -3.00
CA LEU A 17 9.13 9.94 -1.84
C LEU A 17 7.92 9.10 -1.44
N ASP A 18 8.14 7.81 -1.24
CA ASP A 18 7.15 6.90 -0.68
C ASP A 18 6.94 7.22 0.82
N VAL A 19 5.68 7.14 1.26
CA VAL A 19 5.21 7.61 2.57
C VAL A 19 5.92 6.96 3.74
N VAL A 20 6.39 5.71 3.59
CA VAL A 20 7.12 4.99 4.64
C VAL A 20 8.48 5.63 4.96
N TRP A 21 9.02 6.46 4.06
CA TRP A 21 10.34 7.07 4.19
C TRP A 21 10.31 8.49 4.77
N THR A 22 9.15 9.15 4.84
CA THR A 22 9.05 10.56 5.25
C THR A 22 9.75 10.82 6.59
N SER A 23 9.48 9.98 7.59
CA SER A 23 10.05 10.13 8.93
C SER A 23 11.56 9.93 8.94
N GLU A 24 12.08 8.95 8.21
CA GLU A 24 13.51 8.68 8.12
C GLU A 24 14.23 9.86 7.44
N PHE A 25 13.75 10.29 6.26
CA PHE A 25 14.35 11.38 5.52
C PHE A 25 14.29 12.71 6.30
N ALA A 26 13.20 12.97 7.03
CA ALA A 26 13.08 14.13 7.91
C ALA A 26 14.06 14.05 9.09
N THR A 27 14.23 12.87 9.69
CA THR A 27 15.18 12.64 10.80
C THR A 27 16.62 12.92 10.36
N HIS A 28 17.00 12.47 9.16
CA HIS A 28 18.32 12.69 8.58
C HIS A 28 18.52 14.09 7.96
N ARG A 29 17.48 14.95 7.99
CA ARG A 29 17.47 16.29 7.37
C ARG A 29 17.75 16.27 5.87
N TRP A 30 17.36 15.20 5.20
CA TRP A 30 17.44 15.07 3.74
C TRP A 30 16.27 15.75 3.03
N ILE A 31 15.16 15.97 3.74
CA ILE A 31 14.04 16.80 3.31
C ILE A 31 13.77 17.91 4.32
N GLY A 32 13.37 19.07 3.82
CA GLY A 32 13.08 20.26 4.63
C GLY A 32 11.66 20.29 5.16
N LYS A 33 11.45 20.96 6.29
CA LYS A 33 10.11 21.27 6.79
C LYS A 33 9.42 22.23 5.82
N LEU A 34 8.17 21.92 5.47
CA LEU A 34 7.37 22.67 4.54
C LEU A 34 6.43 23.66 5.26
N PRO A 35 6.15 24.84 4.65
CA PRO A 35 5.20 25.80 5.18
C PRO A 35 3.76 25.31 4.97
N GLU A 36 3.22 24.58 5.94
CA GLU A 36 1.92 23.89 5.87
C GLU A 36 0.77 24.74 5.29
N ARG A 37 0.70 26.02 5.65
CA ARG A 37 -0.35 26.96 5.21
C ARG A 37 -0.34 27.23 3.70
N GLN A 38 0.72 26.89 2.98
CA GLN A 38 0.81 27.07 1.53
C GLN A 38 0.15 25.93 0.74
N PHE A 39 -0.22 24.83 1.40
CA PHE A 39 -0.77 23.65 0.74
C PHE A 39 -2.24 23.43 1.09
N PRO A 40 -3.07 22.96 0.14
CA PRO A 40 -4.49 22.74 0.36
C PRO A 40 -4.77 21.42 1.11
N LEU A 41 -4.07 21.15 2.21
CA LEU A 41 -4.12 19.86 2.91
C LEU A 41 -5.51 19.48 3.40
N GLY A 42 -6.34 20.47 3.75
CA GLY A 42 -7.74 20.24 4.15
C GLY A 42 -8.64 19.67 3.04
N LYS A 43 -8.17 19.67 1.79
CA LYS A 43 -8.85 19.04 0.64
C LYS A 43 -8.34 17.63 0.35
N MET A 44 -7.37 17.12 1.12
CA MET A 44 -6.76 15.81 0.95
C MET A 44 -7.26 14.82 1.99
N LEU A 45 -7.05 13.53 1.75
CA LEU A 45 -7.37 12.48 2.71
C LEU A 45 -6.52 12.65 3.98
N LYS A 46 -7.18 12.85 5.13
CA LYS A 46 -6.50 13.07 6.41
C LYS A 46 -5.45 11.99 6.72
N PRO A 47 -5.72 10.68 6.59
CA PRO A 47 -4.72 9.65 6.87
C PRO A 47 -3.44 9.81 6.02
N VAL A 48 -3.60 10.21 4.75
CA VAL A 48 -2.47 10.42 3.82
C VAL A 48 -1.69 11.69 4.18
N VAL A 49 -2.36 12.75 4.65
CA VAL A 49 -1.67 13.94 5.16
C VAL A 49 -0.86 13.63 6.41
N GLU A 50 -1.35 12.74 7.28
CA GLU A 50 -0.61 12.38 8.51
C GLU A 50 0.69 11.62 8.20
N THR A 51 0.75 10.83 7.12
CA THR A 51 2.02 10.16 6.73
C THR A 51 3.09 11.15 6.26
N ALA A 52 2.69 12.35 5.83
CA ALA A 52 3.59 13.42 5.41
C ALA A 52 4.16 14.23 6.58
N LYS A 53 3.77 13.91 7.83
CA LYS A 53 4.19 14.62 9.04
C LYS A 53 5.22 13.84 9.84
N TYR A 54 6.18 14.57 10.40
CA TYR A 54 7.16 14.04 11.35
C TYR A 54 7.30 15.00 12.54
N ARG A 55 7.12 14.48 13.77
CA ARG A 55 7.14 15.28 15.02
C ARG A 55 6.28 16.55 14.94
N GLY A 56 5.09 16.44 14.35
CA GLY A 56 4.13 17.54 14.20
C GLY A 56 4.46 18.58 13.12
N GLY A 57 5.54 18.42 12.36
CA GLY A 57 5.85 19.25 11.20
C GLY A 57 5.53 18.55 9.88
N LEU A 58 5.12 19.30 8.86
CA LEU A 58 4.95 18.80 7.49
C LEU A 58 6.31 18.72 6.78
N TYR A 59 6.62 17.58 6.16
CA TYR A 59 7.87 17.36 5.41
C TYR A 59 7.67 16.87 3.97
N ALA A 60 6.45 16.45 3.63
CA ALA A 60 6.05 16.11 2.27
C ALA A 60 4.66 16.66 1.97
N VAL A 61 4.23 16.62 0.70
CA VAL A 61 2.86 16.95 0.30
C VAL A 61 2.33 15.78 -0.51
N PRO A 62 1.19 15.18 -0.13
CA PRO A 62 0.60 14.08 -0.88
C PRO A 62 0.30 14.48 -2.33
N ALA A 63 0.74 13.64 -3.27
CA ALA A 63 0.44 13.77 -4.69
C ALA A 63 -0.54 12.69 -5.18
N SER A 64 -0.44 11.48 -4.62
CA SER A 64 -1.31 10.33 -4.88
C SER A 64 -1.45 9.50 -3.60
N SER A 65 -2.41 8.56 -3.61
CA SER A 65 -2.55 7.53 -2.58
C SER A 65 -2.98 6.24 -3.24
N ASP A 66 -2.49 5.13 -2.72
CA ASP A 66 -2.91 3.80 -3.14
C ASP A 66 -4.03 3.30 -2.22
N GLY A 67 -4.89 2.44 -2.78
CA GLY A 67 -5.94 1.73 -2.06
C GLY A 67 -5.78 0.23 -2.27
N GLY A 68 -5.96 -0.56 -1.21
CA GLY A 68 -5.95 -2.01 -1.28
C GLY A 68 -7.08 -2.53 -2.18
N MET A 69 -6.75 -3.40 -3.13
CA MET A 69 -7.69 -3.99 -4.08
C MET A 69 -7.47 -5.50 -4.19
N LEU A 70 -8.56 -6.27 -4.27
CA LEU A 70 -8.51 -7.69 -4.61
C LEU A 70 -8.66 -7.87 -6.11
N TYR A 71 -7.56 -8.25 -6.78
CA TYR A 71 -7.60 -8.65 -8.19
C TYR A 71 -7.92 -10.14 -8.33
N HIS A 72 -8.77 -10.49 -9.28
CA HIS A 72 -9.18 -11.88 -9.50
C HIS A 72 -9.28 -12.25 -10.99
N ARG A 73 -9.13 -13.54 -11.28
CA ARG A 73 -9.28 -14.12 -12.63
C ARG A 73 -10.74 -14.44 -12.93
N THR A 74 -11.46 -13.46 -13.48
CA THR A 74 -12.89 -13.57 -13.81
C THR A 74 -13.21 -14.76 -14.72
N ASP A 75 -12.32 -15.11 -15.65
CA ASP A 75 -12.47 -16.26 -16.53
C ASP A 75 -12.44 -17.60 -15.76
N LEU A 76 -11.55 -17.73 -14.78
CA LEU A 76 -11.47 -18.92 -13.94
C LEU A 76 -12.65 -19.03 -12.97
N LEU A 77 -13.10 -17.91 -12.39
CA LEU A 77 -14.30 -17.89 -11.54
C LEU A 77 -15.54 -18.33 -12.32
N LYS A 78 -15.76 -17.79 -13.53
CA LYS A 78 -16.88 -18.17 -14.40
C LYS A 78 -16.86 -19.65 -14.78
N LYS A 79 -15.70 -20.17 -15.21
CA LYS A 79 -15.52 -21.61 -15.53
C LYS A 79 -15.80 -22.50 -14.32
N ALA A 80 -15.45 -22.03 -13.13
CA ALA A 80 -15.69 -22.74 -11.87
C ALA A 80 -17.14 -22.64 -11.34
N GLY A 81 -18.03 -21.94 -12.05
CA GLY A 81 -19.41 -21.71 -11.62
C GLY A 81 -19.50 -20.81 -10.38
N VAL A 82 -18.54 -19.89 -10.20
CA VAL A 82 -18.54 -18.87 -9.15
C VAL A 82 -19.05 -17.57 -9.77
N GLY A 83 -20.29 -17.21 -9.43
CA GLY A 83 -21.01 -16.10 -10.06
C GLY A 83 -20.48 -14.72 -9.68
N GLU A 84 -20.09 -14.54 -8.41
CA GLU A 84 -19.63 -13.26 -7.88
C GLU A 84 -18.20 -13.36 -7.31
N PRO A 85 -17.40 -12.29 -7.39
CA PRO A 85 -16.11 -12.22 -6.72
C PRO A 85 -16.26 -12.41 -5.19
N PRO A 86 -15.32 -13.09 -4.54
CA PRO A 86 -15.36 -13.24 -3.08
C PRO A 86 -15.28 -11.90 -2.34
N VAL A 87 -16.13 -11.72 -1.33
CA VAL A 87 -16.22 -10.51 -0.48
C VAL A 87 -15.88 -10.75 0.99
N THR A 88 -15.70 -12.01 1.41
CA THR A 88 -15.23 -12.39 2.75
C THR A 88 -14.00 -13.28 2.69
N TRP A 89 -13.22 -13.43 3.77
CA TRP A 89 -12.05 -14.34 3.76
C TRP A 89 -12.40 -15.82 3.58
N ALA A 90 -13.61 -16.25 3.92
CA ALA A 90 -14.05 -17.64 3.77
C ALA A 90 -14.34 -18.00 2.30
N GLU A 91 -14.82 -17.05 1.52
CA GLU A 91 -15.26 -17.26 0.14
C GLU A 91 -14.12 -17.57 -0.85
N PRO A 92 -12.94 -16.92 -0.82
CA PRO A 92 -11.80 -17.28 -1.67
C PRO A 92 -11.39 -18.74 -1.46
N LYS A 93 -11.44 -19.23 -0.22
CA LYS A 93 -11.10 -20.62 0.10
C LYS A 93 -12.10 -21.60 -0.54
N ALA A 94 -13.40 -21.30 -0.45
CA ALA A 94 -14.44 -22.10 -1.08
C ALA A 94 -14.39 -22.03 -2.62
N ALA A 95 -14.18 -20.83 -3.18
CA ALA A 95 -14.01 -20.62 -4.61
C ALA A 95 -12.77 -21.35 -5.15
N CYS A 96 -11.67 -21.36 -4.40
CA CYS A 96 -10.44 -21.99 -4.85
C CYS A 96 -10.59 -23.51 -5.08
N ALA A 97 -11.35 -24.20 -4.24
CA ALA A 97 -11.62 -25.63 -4.43
C ALA A 97 -12.33 -25.94 -5.75
N LYS A 98 -13.06 -24.96 -6.32
CA LYS A 98 -13.68 -25.07 -7.65
C LYS A 98 -12.74 -24.61 -8.75
N VAL A 99 -12.02 -23.50 -8.53
CA VAL A 99 -11.10 -22.89 -9.50
C VAL A 99 -9.90 -23.77 -9.82
N ARG A 100 -9.46 -24.65 -8.91
CA ARG A 100 -8.32 -25.56 -9.16
C ARG A 100 -8.68 -26.83 -9.94
N LYS A 101 -9.95 -27.04 -10.29
CA LYS A 101 -10.39 -28.24 -11.05
C LYS A 101 -10.05 -28.19 -12.55
N PRO A 102 -10.20 -27.04 -13.24
CA PRO A 102 -9.82 -26.94 -14.64
C PRO A 102 -8.29 -27.04 -14.83
N PRO A 103 -7.80 -27.68 -15.91
CA PRO A 103 -6.37 -27.81 -16.19
C PRO A 103 -5.63 -26.47 -16.26
N GLU A 104 -6.29 -25.39 -16.68
CA GLU A 104 -5.68 -24.06 -16.80
C GLU A 104 -5.30 -23.43 -15.45
N ALA A 105 -5.78 -23.99 -14.34
CA ALA A 105 -5.43 -23.58 -12.99
C ALA A 105 -4.54 -24.60 -12.26
N GLU A 106 -4.05 -25.62 -12.97
CA GLU A 106 -3.14 -26.60 -12.41
C GLU A 106 -1.88 -25.92 -11.85
N GLY A 107 -1.48 -26.29 -10.64
CA GLY A 107 -0.34 -25.69 -9.95
C GLY A 107 -0.55 -24.28 -9.39
N MET A 108 -1.70 -23.63 -9.62
CA MET A 108 -1.95 -22.28 -9.10
C MET A 108 -2.29 -22.26 -7.60
N SER A 109 -1.87 -21.18 -6.93
CA SER A 109 -2.27 -20.83 -5.56
C SER A 109 -3.56 -20.02 -5.54
N CYS A 110 -4.33 -20.15 -4.46
CA CYS A 110 -5.66 -19.53 -4.30
C CYS A 110 -5.63 -18.02 -4.03
N TYR A 111 -4.56 -17.56 -3.39
CA TYR A 111 -4.41 -16.21 -2.90
C TYR A 111 -2.94 -15.84 -2.93
N ALA A 112 -2.65 -14.61 -3.30
CA ALA A 112 -1.33 -14.02 -3.25
C ALA A 112 -1.45 -12.63 -2.66
N GLY A 113 -0.46 -12.24 -1.87
CA GLY A 113 -0.31 -10.91 -1.29
C GLY A 113 1.13 -10.44 -1.41
N GLN A 114 1.36 -9.18 -1.04
CA GLN A 114 2.65 -8.52 -1.03
C GLN A 114 3.42 -8.87 0.24
N PHE A 115 4.09 -10.03 0.27
CA PHE A 115 4.77 -10.52 1.48
C PHE A 115 6.31 -10.34 1.50
N GLN A 116 6.86 -9.59 0.56
CA GLN A 116 8.30 -9.25 0.57
C GLN A 116 8.61 -8.20 1.64
N LYS A 117 9.89 -8.08 2.03
CA LYS A 117 10.35 -7.13 3.06
C LYS A 117 10.32 -5.66 2.57
N TYR A 118 9.13 -5.10 2.45
CA TYR A 118 8.85 -3.69 2.17
C TYR A 118 7.47 -3.33 2.73
N GLU A 119 6.97 -2.12 2.45
CA GLU A 119 5.66 -1.62 2.90
C GLU A 119 4.52 -2.64 2.72
N GLY A 120 4.50 -3.36 1.59
CA GLY A 120 3.45 -4.33 1.27
C GLY A 120 3.22 -5.38 2.36
N LEU A 121 4.30 -5.86 3.02
CA LEU A 121 4.18 -6.83 4.11
C LEU A 121 3.44 -6.24 5.30
N THR A 122 3.74 -4.99 5.66
CA THR A 122 3.07 -4.28 6.75
C THR A 122 1.61 -4.03 6.39
N VAL A 123 1.33 -3.62 5.15
CA VAL A 123 -0.03 -3.37 4.66
C VAL A 123 -0.86 -4.65 4.71
N ASN A 124 -0.43 -5.74 4.07
CA ASN A 124 -1.21 -6.99 4.06
C ASN A 124 -1.36 -7.61 5.45
N SER A 125 -0.35 -7.48 6.32
CA SER A 125 -0.46 -7.91 7.72
C SER A 125 -1.50 -7.09 8.48
N SER A 126 -1.52 -5.76 8.25
CA SER A 126 -2.49 -4.85 8.86
C SER A 126 -3.91 -5.11 8.36
N GLU A 127 -4.09 -5.35 7.07
CA GLU A 127 -5.37 -5.74 6.47
C GLU A 127 -5.91 -7.04 7.09
N ALA A 128 -5.06 -8.06 7.23
CA ALA A 128 -5.45 -9.33 7.85
C ALA A 128 -5.87 -9.16 9.32
N VAL A 129 -5.12 -8.39 10.11
CA VAL A 129 -5.44 -8.15 11.53
C VAL A 129 -6.71 -7.31 11.67
N ASN A 130 -6.82 -6.19 10.95
CA ASN A 130 -7.96 -5.28 11.05
C ASN A 130 -9.26 -5.93 10.56
N SER A 131 -9.20 -6.73 9.49
CA SER A 131 -10.38 -7.46 8.98
C SER A 131 -10.85 -8.59 9.90
N ALA A 132 -10.01 -9.05 10.84
CA ALA A 132 -10.37 -9.98 11.90
C ALA A 132 -10.88 -9.27 13.18
N GLY A 133 -11.02 -7.94 13.17
CA GLY A 133 -11.44 -7.13 14.32
C GLY A 133 -10.31 -6.76 15.28
N GLY A 134 -9.05 -7.03 14.91
CA GLY A 134 -7.89 -6.56 15.64
C GLY A 134 -7.59 -5.08 15.37
N THR A 135 -6.74 -4.49 16.21
CA THR A 135 -6.27 -3.09 16.10
C THR A 135 -4.81 -3.00 16.56
N PHE A 136 -4.07 -1.99 16.09
CA PHE A 136 -2.69 -1.68 16.51
C PHE A 136 -2.62 -0.39 17.33
#